data_AF-A0A399IZC0-F1
#
_entry.id   AF-A0A399IZC0-F1
#
_cell.length_a   1.000
_cell.length_b   1.000
_cell.length_c   1.000
_cell.angle_alpha   90.00
_cell.angle_beta   90.00
_cell.angle_gamma   90.00
#
_symmetry.space_group_name_H-M   'P 1'
#
loop_
_entity.id
_entity.type
_entity.pdbx_description
1 polymer ?
#
loop_
_entity_poly.entity_id
_entity_poly.type
_entity_poly.pdbx_seq_one_letter_code
_entity_poly.pdbx_strand_id
1 'polypeptide(L)'
;MHDSHPILPQFFPRKARNAPAQSRQFPPISGLGPGTMVLTLDGEMPVEWLAAGDRILTRDRGSQPILHIARLHRTPEDRPLPTPMTFLRGEIGPQGALSEKVRVAPGHRGLIRRPEVALSLGSQEALARFEEVSRRNRSRPDPSMGGLTYHLIVMEHHEIINVGSLWVETTDPAMAARLDLPPAVRRATALLEPDAPTARHCLSRSEAQLIRQKCPPQLTLLDLLAA
;
A
#
# COMPACT_ATOMS: atom_id res chain seq x y z
N MET A 1 -53.34 45.28 34.93
CA MET A 1 -52.67 44.16 35.63
C MET A 1 -51.83 43.45 34.58
N HIS A 2 -50.51 43.55 34.72
CA HIS A 2 -49.51 42.96 33.84
C HIS A 2 -49.30 41.51 34.27
N ASP A 3 -49.65 40.54 33.41
CA ASP A 3 -49.26 39.13 33.63
C ASP A 3 -48.15 38.76 32.65
N SER A 4 -46.92 38.79 33.19
CA SER A 4 -45.70 38.33 32.55
C SER A 4 -45.56 36.83 32.78
N HIS A 5 -45.77 36.01 31.75
CA HIS A 5 -45.39 34.60 31.78
C HIS A 5 -43.91 34.42 31.38
N PRO A 6 -43.07 33.73 32.18
CA PRO A 6 -41.69 33.46 31.82
C PRO A 6 -41.60 32.31 30.82
N ILE A 7 -40.84 32.53 29.74
CA ILE A 7 -40.51 31.52 28.73
C ILE A 7 -39.40 30.61 29.31
N LEU A 8 -39.70 29.33 29.53
CA LEU A 8 -38.72 28.32 29.89
C LEU A 8 -37.83 27.98 28.67
N PRO A 9 -36.50 27.86 28.82
CA PRO A 9 -35.64 27.43 27.73
C PRO A 9 -35.85 25.94 27.43
N GLN A 10 -36.14 25.63 26.15
CA GLN A 10 -36.25 24.27 25.65
C GLN A 10 -34.90 23.56 25.78
N PHE A 11 -34.85 22.55 26.66
CA PHE A 11 -33.73 21.62 26.76
C PHE A 11 -33.70 20.72 25.51
N PHE A 12 -32.85 21.05 24.55
CA PHE A 12 -32.48 20.12 23.49
C PHE A 12 -31.57 19.04 24.08
N PRO A 13 -31.90 17.73 23.99
CA PRO A 13 -31.00 16.68 24.42
C PRO A 13 -29.75 16.71 23.53
N ARG A 14 -28.59 16.99 24.14
CA ARG A 14 -27.28 16.80 23.50
C ARG A 14 -27.20 15.34 23.05
N LYS A 15 -27.11 15.11 21.73
CA LYS A 15 -26.75 13.82 21.15
C LYS A 15 -25.59 13.23 21.95
N ALA A 16 -25.81 12.04 22.49
CA ALA A 16 -24.76 11.25 23.11
C ALA A 16 -23.58 11.20 22.14
N ARG A 17 -22.41 11.65 22.61
CA ARG A 17 -21.14 11.40 21.92
C ARG A 17 -20.98 9.89 21.91
N ASN A 18 -21.30 9.26 20.78
CA ASN A 18 -20.89 7.89 20.53
C ASN A 18 -19.37 7.85 20.71
N ALA A 19 -18.92 7.18 21.77
CA ALA A 19 -17.55 6.71 21.84
C ALA A 19 -17.25 5.98 20.52
N PRO A 20 -16.07 6.18 19.90
CA PRO A 20 -15.76 5.45 18.68
C PRO A 20 -15.84 3.96 19.02
N ALA A 21 -16.77 3.27 18.37
CA ALA A 21 -16.76 1.82 18.32
C ALA A 21 -15.34 1.43 17.94
N GLN A 22 -14.69 0.60 18.77
CA GLN A 22 -13.38 0.05 18.47
C GLN A 22 -13.49 -0.57 17.08
N SER A 23 -12.98 0.14 16.06
CA SER A 23 -13.09 -0.30 14.69
C SER A 23 -12.33 -1.61 14.65
N ARG A 24 -13.01 -2.72 14.33
CA ARG A 24 -12.31 -3.94 13.89
C ARG A 24 -11.41 -3.50 12.75
N GLN A 25 -10.12 -3.32 13.06
CA GLN A 25 -9.15 -2.82 12.12
C GLN A 25 -8.82 -4.02 11.23
N PHE A 26 -9.45 -4.06 10.06
CA PHE A 26 -9.20 -5.12 9.09
C PHE A 26 -7.75 -4.99 8.61
N PRO A 27 -7.10 -6.12 8.28
CA PRO A 27 -5.74 -6.06 7.80
C PRO A 27 -5.71 -5.22 6.51
N PRO A 28 -4.75 -4.30 6.40
CA PRO A 28 -4.70 -3.36 5.29
C PRO A 28 -4.57 -4.10 3.96
N ILE A 29 -5.05 -3.45 2.90
CA ILE A 29 -5.02 -4.00 1.55
C ILE A 29 -3.75 -3.55 0.85
N SER A 30 -3.05 -4.50 0.23
CA SER A 30 -1.92 -4.28 -0.65
C SER A 30 -2.37 -4.46 -2.11
N GLY A 31 -1.74 -3.77 -3.05
CA GLY A 31 -1.99 -3.94 -4.49
C GLY A 31 -1.73 -2.67 -5.30
N LEU A 32 -1.53 -2.88 -6.60
CA LEU A 32 -1.27 -1.83 -7.58
C LEU A 32 -2.59 -1.42 -8.27
N GLY A 33 -2.84 -0.12 -8.31
CA GLY A 33 -3.99 0.46 -9.02
C GLY A 33 -3.76 0.48 -10.53
N PRO A 34 -4.83 0.63 -11.33
CA PRO A 34 -4.74 0.64 -12.79
C PRO A 34 -3.80 1.74 -13.29
N GLY A 35 -3.18 1.55 -14.44
CA GLY A 35 -2.22 2.46 -15.05
C GLY A 35 -0.92 2.65 -14.29
N THR A 36 -0.66 1.84 -13.25
CA THR A 36 0.66 1.76 -12.62
C THR A 36 1.56 0.92 -13.50
N MET A 37 2.68 1.52 -13.93
CA MET A 37 3.62 0.89 -14.84
C MET A 37 4.62 0.03 -14.07
N VAL A 38 4.76 -1.24 -14.46
CA VAL A 38 5.66 -2.23 -13.87
C VAL A 38 6.83 -2.47 -14.82
N LEU A 39 8.06 -2.43 -14.31
CA LEU A 39 9.24 -2.70 -15.12
C LEU A 39 9.37 -4.22 -15.42
N THR A 40 9.23 -4.58 -16.70
CA THR A 40 9.43 -5.94 -17.21
C THR A 40 10.73 -6.03 -18.03
N LEU A 41 11.08 -7.22 -18.51
CA LEU A 41 12.21 -7.39 -19.43
C LEU A 41 11.99 -6.68 -20.77
N ASP A 42 10.74 -6.56 -21.22
CA ASP A 42 10.38 -5.97 -22.51
C ASP A 42 10.05 -4.46 -22.40
N GLY A 43 10.32 -3.87 -21.23
CA GLY A 43 10.02 -2.48 -20.91
C GLY A 43 8.94 -2.32 -19.84
N GLU A 44 8.48 -1.09 -19.63
CA GLU A 44 7.42 -0.80 -18.68
C GLU A 44 6.05 -1.21 -19.26
N MET A 45 5.27 -2.01 -18.51
CA MET A 45 3.93 -2.43 -18.89
C MET A 45 2.90 -2.07 -17.80
N PRO A 46 1.68 -1.60 -18.13
CA PRO A 46 0.67 -1.32 -17.11
C PRO A 46 0.25 -2.61 -16.41
N VAL A 47 0.05 -2.53 -15.09
CA VAL A 47 -0.22 -3.71 -14.25
C VAL A 47 -1.45 -4.50 -14.71
N GLU A 48 -2.46 -3.84 -15.25
CA GLU A 48 -3.68 -4.48 -15.76
C GLU A 48 -3.44 -5.41 -16.96
N TRP A 49 -2.33 -5.24 -17.69
CA TRP A 49 -1.96 -6.04 -18.86
C TRP A 49 -1.10 -7.26 -18.52
N LEU A 50 -0.56 -7.32 -17.31
CA LEU A 50 0.22 -8.47 -16.84
C LEU A 50 -0.66 -9.72 -16.71
N ALA A 51 -0.06 -10.86 -17.03
CA ALA A 51 -0.66 -12.18 -16.94
C ALA A 51 0.29 -13.20 -16.28
N ALA A 52 -0.28 -14.35 -15.89
CA ALA A 52 0.55 -15.47 -15.44
C ALA A 52 1.47 -15.93 -16.57
N GLY A 53 2.73 -16.20 -16.23
CA GLY A 53 3.80 -16.54 -17.17
C GLY A 53 4.66 -15.35 -17.61
N ASP A 54 4.15 -14.12 -17.51
CA ASP A 54 4.97 -12.93 -17.77
C ASP A 54 6.14 -12.85 -16.78
N ARG A 55 7.22 -12.21 -17.20
CA ARG A 55 8.45 -12.11 -16.43
C ARG A 55 8.70 -10.66 -15.99
N ILE A 56 8.78 -10.45 -14.67
CA ILE A 56 9.06 -9.14 -14.08
C ILE A 56 10.49 -9.11 -13.53
N LEU A 57 11.15 -7.97 -13.66
CA LEU A 57 12.44 -7.73 -13.02
C LEU A 57 12.24 -7.50 -11.51
N THR A 58 12.82 -8.39 -10.72
CA THR A 58 12.87 -8.29 -9.25
C THR A 58 14.21 -7.71 -8.82
N ARG A 59 14.23 -7.08 -7.65
CA ARG A 59 15.45 -6.47 -7.09
C ARG A 59 16.53 -7.49 -6.77
N ASP A 60 16.15 -8.65 -6.23
CA ASP A 60 17.12 -9.58 -5.63
C ASP A 60 17.34 -10.86 -6.46
N ARG A 61 16.35 -11.29 -7.25
CA ARG A 61 16.39 -12.58 -7.96
C ARG A 61 16.37 -12.43 -9.48
N GLY A 62 16.59 -11.22 -10.00
CA GLY A 62 16.53 -10.95 -11.43
C GLY A 62 15.12 -11.16 -11.99
N SER A 63 15.02 -11.65 -13.23
CA SER A 63 13.74 -11.88 -13.89
C SER A 63 13.02 -13.12 -13.37
N GLN A 64 11.84 -12.94 -12.79
CA GLN A 64 11.03 -14.00 -12.19
C GLN A 64 9.63 -14.06 -12.80
N PRO A 65 9.03 -15.26 -12.96
CA PRO A 65 7.71 -15.41 -13.55
C PRO A 65 6.59 -15.02 -12.57
N ILE A 66 5.53 -14.44 -13.11
CA ILE A 66 4.27 -14.24 -12.41
C ILE A 66 3.52 -15.57 -12.38
N LEU A 67 3.13 -16.03 -11.19
CA LEU A 67 2.27 -17.21 -11.04
C LEU A 67 0.80 -16.85 -11.25
N HIS A 68 0.38 -15.68 -10.77
CA HIS A 68 -1.00 -15.23 -10.87
C HIS A 68 -1.12 -13.71 -10.68
N ILE A 69 -2.13 -13.09 -11.31
CA ILE A 69 -2.56 -11.72 -11.02
C ILE A 69 -3.97 -11.76 -10.42
N ALA A 70 -4.08 -11.57 -9.11
CA ALA A 70 -5.39 -11.43 -8.47
C ALA A 70 -5.91 -10.00 -8.69
N ARG A 71 -7.19 -9.88 -9.03
CA ARG A 71 -7.86 -8.59 -9.29
C ARG A 71 -8.96 -8.39 -8.26
N LEU A 72 -8.80 -7.36 -7.44
CA LEU A 72 -9.76 -7.01 -6.41
C LEU A 72 -10.58 -5.80 -6.86
N HIS A 73 -11.90 -5.95 -6.85
CA HIS A 73 -12.88 -4.84 -6.95
C HIS A 73 -13.48 -4.49 -5.58
N ARG A 74 -13.29 -5.39 -4.60
CA ARG A 74 -13.67 -5.27 -3.19
C ARG A 74 -12.59 -5.93 -2.35
N THR A 75 -12.52 -5.63 -1.06
CA THR A 75 -11.58 -6.31 -0.16
C THR A 75 -11.94 -7.79 -0.02
N PRO A 76 -11.04 -8.67 0.46
CA PRO A 76 -11.38 -10.07 0.76
C PRO A 76 -12.57 -10.21 1.72
N GLU A 77 -12.79 -9.22 2.59
CA GLU A 77 -13.93 -9.13 3.50
C GLU A 77 -15.17 -8.45 2.89
N ASP A 78 -15.25 -8.41 1.57
CA ASP A 78 -16.35 -7.85 0.79
C ASP A 78 -16.68 -6.39 1.11
N ARG A 79 -15.66 -5.54 1.30
CA ARG A 79 -15.82 -4.10 1.52
C ARG A 79 -15.40 -3.26 0.31
N PRO A 80 -15.85 -2.00 0.22
CA PRO A 80 -15.31 -1.06 -0.75
C PRO A 80 -13.79 -0.93 -0.62
N LEU A 81 -13.09 -0.86 -1.75
CA LEU A 81 -11.65 -0.67 -1.77
C LEU A 81 -11.28 0.73 -1.25
N PRO A 82 -10.16 0.86 -0.52
CA PRO A 82 -9.67 2.17 -0.10
C PRO A 82 -9.20 2.99 -1.30
N THR A 83 -9.43 4.30 -1.27
CA THR A 83 -8.91 5.23 -2.30
C THR A 83 -7.40 5.12 -2.42
N PRO A 84 -6.83 4.99 -3.63
CA PRO A 84 -5.40 4.84 -3.81
C PRO A 84 -4.59 6.00 -3.23
N MET A 85 -3.35 5.69 -2.86
CA MET A 85 -2.30 6.67 -2.75
C MET A 85 -1.69 6.86 -4.14
N THR A 86 -1.84 8.07 -4.68
CA THR A 86 -1.38 8.42 -6.02
C THR A 86 -0.12 9.29 -5.96
N PHE A 87 0.82 8.97 -6.85
CA PHE A 87 1.99 9.76 -7.19
C PHE A 87 1.93 10.03 -8.69
N LEU A 88 2.06 11.30 -9.07
CA LEU A 88 1.93 11.73 -10.46
C LEU A 88 3.30 11.73 -11.15
N ARG A 89 3.28 11.51 -12.46
CA ARG A 89 4.44 11.68 -13.33
C ARG A 89 5.08 13.04 -13.10
N GLY A 90 6.41 13.07 -13.02
CA GLY A 90 7.17 14.30 -12.80
C GLY A 90 7.33 14.72 -11.34
N GLU A 91 6.67 14.06 -10.37
CA GLU A 91 6.99 14.29 -8.96
C GLU A 91 8.45 13.93 -8.69
N ILE A 92 9.19 14.85 -8.06
CA ILE A 92 10.63 14.72 -7.83
C ILE A 92 10.88 14.04 -6.49
N GLY A 93 11.64 12.95 -6.52
CA GLY A 93 12.24 12.33 -5.35
C GLY A 93 13.77 12.27 -5.44
N PRO A 94 14.44 11.65 -4.47
CA PRO A 94 15.90 11.51 -4.40
C PRO A 94 16.55 10.87 -5.63
N GLN A 95 15.84 9.99 -6.34
CA GLN A 95 16.31 9.33 -7.56
C GLN A 95 15.92 10.05 -8.85
N GLY A 96 15.36 11.25 -8.74
CA GLY A 96 14.86 12.04 -9.86
C GLY A 96 13.34 12.06 -9.94
N ALA A 97 12.83 12.47 -11.10
CA ALA A 97 11.41 12.57 -11.35
C ALA A 97 10.81 11.19 -11.66
N LEU A 98 9.61 10.91 -11.13
CA LEU A 98 8.86 9.71 -11.51
C LEU A 98 8.62 9.68 -13.03
N SER A 99 9.03 8.59 -13.67
CA SER A 99 8.81 8.36 -15.11
C SER A 99 7.32 8.36 -15.45
N GLU A 100 6.54 7.73 -14.58
CA GLU A 100 5.11 7.47 -14.77
C GLU A 100 4.35 7.63 -13.45
N LYS A 101 3.01 7.69 -13.56
CA LYS A 101 2.17 7.73 -12.36
C LYS A 101 2.17 6.37 -11.65
N VAL A 102 2.07 6.42 -10.33
CA VAL A 102 1.96 5.23 -9.48
C VAL A 102 0.71 5.35 -8.62
N ARG A 103 -0.14 4.33 -8.65
CA ARG A 103 -1.33 4.21 -7.81
C ARG A 103 -1.20 2.95 -6.99
N VAL A 104 -1.25 3.06 -5.67
CA VAL A 104 -1.13 1.89 -4.78
C VAL A 104 -2.20 1.92 -3.71
N ALA A 105 -2.61 0.74 -3.25
CA ALA A 105 -3.43 0.64 -2.05
C ALA A 105 -2.66 1.25 -0.86
N PRO A 106 -3.33 1.95 0.07
CA PRO A 106 -2.65 2.58 1.21
C PRO A 106 -1.82 1.60 2.06
N GLY A 107 -2.26 0.33 2.10
CA GLY A 107 -1.58 -0.75 2.80
C GLY A 107 -0.47 -1.45 2.03
N HIS A 108 -0.27 -1.13 0.74
CA HIS A 108 0.84 -1.65 -0.05
C HIS A 108 2.16 -1.18 0.57
N ARG A 109 3.24 -1.96 0.46
CA ARG A 109 4.54 -1.58 1.02
C ARG A 109 5.52 -1.12 -0.03
N GLY A 110 6.25 -0.06 0.30
CA GLY A 110 7.38 0.41 -0.47
C GLY A 110 8.67 0.19 0.30
N LEU A 111 9.76 0.03 -0.44
CA LEU A 111 11.10 -0.07 0.12
C LEU A 111 11.52 1.29 0.68
N ILE A 112 12.01 1.29 1.92
CA ILE A 112 12.65 2.46 2.53
C ILE A 112 14.10 2.11 2.85
N ARG A 113 15.02 3.00 2.50
CA ARG A 113 16.46 2.85 2.73
C ARG A 113 17.03 4.13 3.29
N ARG A 114 17.33 4.14 4.59
CA ARG A 114 17.57 5.38 5.35
C ARG A 114 18.46 5.13 6.58
N PRO A 115 19.28 6.11 7.00
CA PRO A 115 20.02 6.01 8.26
C PRO A 115 19.13 5.74 9.47
N GLU A 116 17.93 6.33 9.50
CA GLU A 116 16.98 6.15 10.60
C GLU A 116 16.49 4.69 10.72
N VAL A 117 16.42 3.96 9.59
CA VAL A 117 16.08 2.53 9.53
C VAL A 117 17.23 1.70 10.07
N ALA A 118 18.46 1.94 9.58
CA ALA A 118 19.66 1.25 10.05
C ALA A 118 19.88 1.40 11.56
N LEU A 119 19.76 2.63 12.07
CA LEU A 119 19.97 2.93 13.49
C LEU A 119 18.88 2.38 14.40
N SER A 120 17.64 2.22 13.91
CA SER A 120 16.52 1.78 14.74
C SER A 120 16.27 0.28 14.68
N LEU A 121 16.57 -0.37 13.55
CA LEU A 121 16.19 -1.76 13.28
C LEU A 121 17.39 -2.67 13.01
N GLY A 122 18.60 -2.13 12.88
CA GLY A 122 19.79 -2.90 12.53
C GLY A 122 19.83 -3.39 11.07
N SER A 123 18.91 -2.93 10.21
CA SER A 123 18.86 -3.24 8.77
C SER A 123 18.93 -1.96 7.94
N GLN A 124 19.64 -2.00 6.81
CA GLN A 124 19.77 -0.85 5.90
C GLN A 124 18.47 -0.54 5.14
N GLU A 125 17.64 -1.56 4.93
CA GLU A 125 16.40 -1.49 4.15
C GLU A 125 15.25 -2.15 4.91
N ALA A 126 14.04 -1.65 4.71
CA ALA A 126 12.81 -2.25 5.22
C ALA A 126 11.64 -1.97 4.26
N LEU A 127 10.55 -2.71 4.41
CA LEU A 127 9.29 -2.48 3.69
C LEU A 127 8.29 -1.80 4.63
N ALA A 128 7.77 -0.65 4.23
CA ALA A 128 6.81 0.11 5.04
C ALA A 128 5.52 0.37 4.27
N ARG A 129 4.37 0.23 4.95
CA ARG A 129 3.08 0.55 4.34
C ARG A 129 3.01 2.04 4.04
N PHE A 130 2.56 2.40 2.85
CA PHE A 130 2.52 3.79 2.42
C PHE A 130 1.71 4.66 3.40
N GLU A 131 0.57 4.16 3.90
CA GLU A 131 -0.28 4.90 4.85
C GLU A 131 0.38 5.14 6.21
N GLU A 132 1.24 4.22 6.67
CA GLU A 132 1.83 4.28 8.00
C GLU A 132 3.03 5.24 8.06
N VAL A 133 3.74 5.42 6.94
CA VAL A 133 4.85 6.41 6.81
C VAL A 133 4.39 7.74 6.18
N SER A 134 3.15 7.81 5.70
CA SER A 134 2.59 9.03 5.13
C SER A 134 2.26 10.06 6.21
N ARG A 135 2.49 11.33 5.88
CA ARG A 135 1.95 12.50 6.61
C ARG A 135 0.79 13.16 5.85
N ARG A 136 0.41 12.59 4.71
CA ARG A 136 -0.69 13.10 3.89
C ARG A 136 -2.00 12.74 4.60
N ASN A 137 -2.84 13.74 4.86
CA ASN A 137 -4.15 13.54 5.49
C ASN A 137 -5.25 13.15 4.48
N ARG A 138 -4.94 13.18 3.17
CA ARG A 138 -5.89 12.86 2.09
C ARG A 138 -5.17 12.22 0.90
N SER A 139 -5.84 11.26 0.26
CA SER A 139 -5.44 10.76 -1.06
C SER A 139 -5.47 11.90 -2.08
N ARG A 140 -4.53 11.88 -3.03
CA ARG A 140 -4.56 12.79 -4.17
C ARG A 140 -5.57 12.24 -5.18
N PRO A 141 -6.63 12.99 -5.54
CA PRO A 141 -7.54 12.55 -6.57
C PRO A 141 -6.81 12.47 -7.91
N ASP A 142 -7.13 11.45 -8.69
CA ASP A 142 -6.66 11.30 -10.06
C ASP A 142 -7.89 11.23 -10.97
N PRO A 143 -8.23 12.33 -11.66
CA PRO A 143 -9.43 12.39 -12.49
C PRO A 143 -9.36 11.46 -13.72
N SER A 144 -8.17 10.96 -14.07
CA SER A 144 -8.00 9.98 -15.15
C SER A 144 -8.25 8.54 -14.69
N MET A 145 -8.51 8.31 -13.40
CA MET A 145 -8.78 6.99 -12.86
C MET A 145 -10.26 6.62 -13.09
N GLY A 146 -10.48 5.55 -13.86
CA GLY A 146 -11.79 4.90 -13.99
C GLY A 146 -12.16 4.07 -12.76
N GLY A 147 -12.88 2.97 -12.98
CA GLY A 147 -13.23 2.02 -11.92
C GLY A 147 -12.00 1.51 -11.16
N LEU A 148 -12.06 1.52 -9.82
CA LEU A 148 -10.94 1.10 -8.99
C LEU A 148 -10.83 -0.42 -8.94
N THR A 149 -9.67 -0.92 -9.32
CA THR A 149 -9.27 -2.33 -9.19
C THR A 149 -7.84 -2.38 -8.66
N TYR A 150 -7.58 -3.19 -7.62
CA TYR A 150 -6.22 -3.48 -7.21
C TYR A 150 -5.74 -4.79 -7.81
N HIS A 151 -4.54 -4.77 -8.37
CA HIS A 151 -3.86 -5.91 -8.97
C HIS A 151 -2.78 -6.38 -8.01
N LEU A 152 -2.83 -7.65 -7.64
CA LEU A 152 -1.89 -8.28 -6.74
C LEU A 152 -1.07 -9.30 -7.54
N ILE A 153 0.23 -9.04 -7.64
CA ILE A 153 1.18 -9.88 -8.37
C ILE A 153 1.60 -11.00 -7.42
N VAL A 154 1.19 -12.23 -7.72
CA VAL A 154 1.54 -13.42 -6.93
C VAL A 154 2.68 -14.13 -7.65
N MET A 155 3.77 -14.34 -6.92
CA MET A 155 5.00 -14.99 -7.41
C MET A 155 5.32 -16.19 -6.50
N GLU A 156 6.40 -16.91 -6.81
CA GLU A 156 6.85 -18.02 -5.97
C GLU A 156 7.25 -17.53 -4.57
N HIS A 157 8.06 -16.48 -4.51
CA HIS A 157 8.48 -15.82 -3.28
C HIS A 157 7.93 -14.40 -3.21
N HIS A 158 8.00 -13.80 -2.02
CA HIS A 158 7.76 -12.37 -1.87
C HIS A 158 8.95 -11.62 -2.48
N GLU A 159 8.66 -10.74 -3.45
CA GLU A 159 9.66 -10.02 -4.24
C GLU A 159 9.51 -8.50 -4.09
N ILE A 160 10.56 -7.78 -4.47
CA ILE A 160 10.54 -6.32 -4.62
C ILE A 160 10.71 -5.98 -6.10
N ILE A 161 9.81 -5.16 -6.63
CA ILE A 161 9.74 -4.79 -8.05
C ILE A 161 9.76 -3.28 -8.23
N ASN A 162 10.15 -2.81 -9.42
CA ASN A 162 10.11 -1.39 -9.75
C ASN A 162 8.77 -1.04 -10.43
N VAL A 163 8.09 -0.03 -9.87
CA VAL A 163 6.87 0.54 -10.44
C VAL A 163 7.01 2.05 -10.55
N GLY A 164 7.03 2.56 -11.78
CA GLY A 164 7.20 3.99 -12.05
C GLY A 164 8.35 4.64 -11.26
N SER A 165 9.52 3.99 -11.18
CA SER A 165 10.70 4.41 -10.41
C SER A 165 10.63 4.21 -8.88
N LEU A 166 9.58 3.59 -8.34
CA LEU A 166 9.49 3.21 -6.92
C LEU A 166 9.71 1.70 -6.72
N TRP A 167 10.48 1.33 -5.70
CA TRP A 167 10.61 -0.07 -5.30
C TRP A 167 9.48 -0.45 -4.33
N VAL A 168 8.66 -1.42 -4.71
CA VAL A 168 7.50 -1.89 -3.94
C VAL A 168 7.45 -3.41 -3.85
N GLU A 169 6.68 -3.92 -2.89
CA GLU A 169 6.46 -5.36 -2.74
C GLU A 169 5.58 -5.95 -3.85
N THR A 170 5.77 -7.24 -4.13
CA THR A 170 4.71 -8.10 -4.69
C THR A 170 3.80 -8.61 -3.57
N THR A 171 2.87 -9.52 -3.86
CA THR A 171 1.96 -10.04 -2.84
C THR A 171 2.74 -10.73 -1.72
N ASP A 172 2.59 -10.25 -0.49
CA ASP A 172 3.22 -10.85 0.67
C ASP A 172 2.44 -12.09 1.17
N PRO A 173 3.03 -12.92 2.06
CA PRO A 173 2.36 -14.10 2.61
C PRO A 173 1.01 -13.80 3.28
N ALA A 174 0.94 -12.70 4.05
CA ALA A 174 -0.26 -12.32 4.79
C ALA A 174 -1.43 -11.96 3.86
N MET A 175 -1.15 -11.28 2.75
CA MET A 175 -2.15 -10.97 1.74
C MET A 175 -2.49 -12.19 0.89
N ALA A 176 -1.51 -13.00 0.49
CA ALA A 176 -1.73 -14.22 -0.28
C ALA A 176 -2.68 -15.21 0.43
N ALA A 177 -2.56 -15.35 1.75
CA ALA A 177 -3.43 -16.20 2.57
C ALA A 177 -4.92 -15.79 2.55
N ARG A 178 -5.22 -14.54 2.17
CA ARG A 178 -6.59 -13.99 2.10
C ARG A 178 -7.18 -14.06 0.69
N LEU A 179 -6.38 -14.39 -0.32
CA LEU A 179 -6.81 -14.44 -1.72
C LEU A 179 -7.41 -15.80 -2.06
N ASP A 180 -8.44 -15.79 -2.89
CA ASP A 180 -8.95 -17.01 -3.54
C ASP A 180 -8.05 -17.36 -4.73
N LEU A 181 -6.95 -18.06 -4.45
CA LEU A 181 -5.96 -18.44 -5.45
C LEU A 181 -6.30 -19.80 -6.09
N PRO A 182 -6.10 -19.96 -7.41
CA PRO A 182 -6.28 -21.24 -8.06
C PRO A 182 -5.45 -22.36 -7.41
N PRO A 183 -5.94 -23.61 -7.33
CA PRO A 183 -5.21 -24.70 -6.66
C PRO A 183 -3.78 -24.93 -7.17
N ALA A 184 -3.54 -24.71 -8.47
CA ALA A 184 -2.20 -24.81 -9.05
C ALA A 184 -1.26 -23.72 -8.50
N VAL A 185 -1.74 -22.48 -8.39
CA VAL A 185 -0.99 -21.36 -7.83
C VAL A 185 -0.69 -21.60 -6.36
N ARG A 186 -1.67 -22.08 -5.58
CA ARG A 186 -1.49 -22.40 -4.15
C ARG A 186 -0.41 -23.44 -3.91
N ARG A 187 -0.20 -24.38 -4.84
CA ARG A 187 0.87 -25.39 -4.76
C ARG A 187 2.23 -24.89 -5.24
N ALA A 188 2.24 -23.91 -6.14
CA ALA A 188 3.45 -23.38 -6.76
C ALA A 188 4.06 -22.20 -6.01
N THR A 189 3.30 -21.52 -5.14
CA THR A 189 3.80 -20.38 -4.36
C THR A 189 4.28 -20.82 -2.98
N ALA A 190 5.49 -20.39 -2.60
CA ALA A 190 6.02 -20.55 -1.26
C ALA A 190 5.38 -19.56 -0.26
N LEU A 191 4.61 -18.57 -0.73
CA LEU A 191 3.95 -17.57 0.11
C LEU A 191 2.93 -18.15 1.10
N LEU A 192 2.45 -19.38 0.86
CA LEU A 192 1.48 -20.05 1.73
C LEU A 192 2.12 -21.10 2.66
N GLU A 193 3.44 -21.23 2.62
CA GLU A 193 4.17 -22.09 3.55
C GLU A 193 4.15 -21.48 4.97
N PRO A 194 4.18 -22.31 6.02
CA PRO A 194 4.39 -21.83 7.38
C PRO A 194 5.66 -20.98 7.45
N ASP A 195 5.57 -19.82 8.10
CA ASP A 195 6.69 -18.89 8.31
C ASP A 195 7.37 -18.41 7.01
N ALA A 196 6.63 -18.39 5.89
CA ALA A 196 7.13 -17.89 4.60
C ALA A 196 7.80 -16.51 4.76
N PRO A 197 9.08 -16.37 4.35
CA PRO A 197 9.84 -15.15 4.58
C PRO A 197 9.37 -14.02 3.67
N THR A 198 9.52 -12.79 4.14
CA THR A 198 9.36 -11.59 3.33
C THR A 198 10.69 -11.14 2.73
N ALA A 199 10.67 -10.46 1.57
CA ALA A 199 11.89 -9.99 0.89
C ALA A 199 12.78 -9.12 1.79
N ARG A 200 12.16 -8.30 2.63
CA ARG A 200 12.79 -7.51 3.69
C ARG A 200 11.89 -7.51 4.93
N HIS A 201 12.36 -6.96 6.04
CA HIS A 201 11.54 -6.73 7.23
C HIS A 201 10.36 -5.81 6.88
N CYS A 202 9.14 -6.36 6.94
CA CYS A 202 7.91 -5.60 6.82
C CYS A 202 7.58 -4.93 8.15
N LEU A 203 7.69 -3.60 8.20
CA LEU A 203 7.48 -2.84 9.43
C LEU A 203 6.05 -3.03 9.95
N SER A 204 5.95 -3.15 11.27
CA SER A 204 4.70 -2.90 11.99
C SER A 204 4.35 -1.41 11.96
N ARG A 205 3.09 -1.10 12.25
CA ARG A 205 2.62 0.28 12.37
C ARG A 205 3.46 1.10 13.36
N SER A 206 3.81 0.52 14.50
CA SER A 206 4.59 1.19 15.54
C SER A 206 6.01 1.48 15.09
N GLU A 207 6.66 0.53 14.39
CA GLU A 207 7.99 0.74 13.81
C GLU A 207 7.97 1.79 12.71
N ALA A 208 7.00 1.71 11.79
CA ALA A 208 6.82 2.70 10.73
C ALA A 208 6.64 4.11 11.29
N GLN A 209 5.83 4.27 12.34
CA GLN A 209 5.65 5.54 13.04
C GLN A 209 6.91 6.02 13.73
N LEU A 210 7.65 5.13 14.41
CA LEU A 210 8.92 5.47 15.05
C LEU A 210 9.94 5.97 14.03
N ILE A 211 10.11 5.25 12.92
CA ILE A 211 10.99 5.67 11.81
C ILE A 211 10.54 7.04 11.30
N ARG A 212 9.23 7.22 11.05
CA ARG A 212 8.71 8.47 10.49
C ARG A 212 8.86 9.67 11.41
N GLN A 213 8.86 9.46 12.74
CA GLN A 213 9.12 10.49 13.75
C GLN A 213 10.59 10.90 13.78
N LYS A 214 11.52 9.95 13.61
CA LYS A 214 12.97 10.23 13.56
C LYS A 214 13.39 10.91 12.27
N CYS A 215 12.66 10.70 11.17
CA CYS A 215 12.95 11.35 9.89
C CYS A 215 12.68 12.87 9.90
N PRO A 216 13.54 13.69 9.24
CA PRO A 216 13.32 15.12 9.06
C PRO A 216 11.91 15.46 8.57
N PRO A 217 11.29 16.52 9.11
CA PRO A 217 9.88 16.75 8.86
C PRO A 217 9.53 17.18 7.44
N GLN A 218 10.52 17.69 6.69
CA GLN A 218 10.39 18.13 5.31
C GLN A 218 10.38 16.96 4.32
N LEU A 219 10.83 15.77 4.73
CA LEU A 219 10.85 14.61 3.84
C LEU A 219 9.43 14.25 3.43
N THR A 220 9.20 14.30 2.12
CA THR A 220 7.97 13.84 1.51
C THR A 220 7.87 12.32 1.63
N LEU A 221 6.68 11.79 1.33
CA LEU A 221 6.50 10.35 1.24
C LEU A 221 7.35 9.76 0.11
N LEU A 222 7.48 10.49 -1.00
CA LEU A 222 8.30 10.06 -2.13
C LEU A 222 9.80 10.01 -1.75
N ASP A 223 10.29 10.96 -0.96
CA ASP A 223 11.67 10.96 -0.46
C ASP A 223 12.01 9.75 0.42
N LEU A 224 11.00 9.19 1.08
CA LEU A 224 11.18 8.01 1.92
C LEU A 224 11.22 6.71 1.10
N LEU A 225 10.43 6.64 0.03
CA LEU A 225 10.17 5.41 -0.73
C LEU A 225 11.05 5.25 -1.98
N ALA A 226 11.77 6.29 -2.40
CA ALA A 226 12.70 6.24 -3.53
C ALA A 226 14.08 5.68 -3.09
N ALA A 227 14.10 4.44 -2.57
CA ALA A 227 15.26 3.74 -2.00
C ALA A 227 16.28 3.20 -3.02
#